data_AF-W2SWX6-F1
#
_entry.id   AF-W2SWX6-F1
#
_cell.length_a   1.000
_cell.length_b   1.000
_cell.length_c   1.000
_cell.angle_alpha   90.00
_cell.angle_beta   90.00
_cell.angle_gamma   90.00
#
_symmetry.space_group_name_H-M   'P 1'
#
loop_
_entity.id
_entity.type
_entity.pdbx_description
1 polymer ?
#
loop_
_entity_poly.entity_id
_entity_poly.type
_entity_poly.pdbx_seq_one_letter_code
_entity_poly.pdbx_strand_id
1 'polypeptide(L)' 'MLTFVAFSTEACCDKVEIYDGPNASYPKLAILSGNALVNSTFYSTQQSMFLTFYSDYTMNDKGFSAYYKQIT' A
#
# COMPACT_ATOMS: atom_id res chain seq x y z
N MET A 1 -3.43 5.53 10.46
CA MET A 1 -2.93 4.17 10.17
C MET A 1 -3.68 3.57 9.00
N LEU A 2 -3.03 2.69 8.27
CA LEU A 2 -3.57 1.88 7.17
C LEU A 2 -3.23 0.42 7.46
N THR A 3 -4.22 -0.47 7.41
CA THR A 3 -4.02 -1.91 7.64
C THR A 3 -4.58 -2.70 6.47
N PHE A 4 -3.77 -3.58 5.88
CA PHE A 4 -4.21 -4.49 4.82
C PHE A 4 -4.89 -5.73 5.40
N VAL A 5 -6.11 -6.01 4.94
CA VAL A 5 -6.87 -7.22 5.30
C VAL A 5 -6.78 -8.30 4.22
N ALA A 6 -6.40 -7.92 3.01
CA ALA A 6 -6.06 -8.81 1.91
C ALA A 6 -4.99 -8.15 1.04
N PHE A 7 -4.03 -8.93 0.55
CA PHE A 7 -2.98 -8.45 -0.35
C PHE A 7 -2.48 -9.62 -1.21
N SER A 8 -2.68 -9.54 -2.52
CA SER A 8 -2.14 -10.45 -3.52
C SER A 8 -1.88 -9.67 -4.81
N THR A 9 -0.62 -9.47 -5.13
CA THR A 9 -0.16 -8.86 -6.38
C THR A 9 0.97 -9.70 -6.96
N GLU A 10 1.31 -9.48 -8.24
CA GLU A 10 2.50 -10.09 -8.80
C GLU A 10 3.76 -9.60 -8.03
N ALA A 11 4.62 -10.53 -7.63
CA ALA A 11 5.75 -10.20 -6.75
C ALA A 11 6.86 -9.38 -7.43
N CYS A 12 7.11 -9.61 -8.72
CA CYS A 12 8.20 -8.98 -9.46
C CYS A 12 7.86 -7.59 -10.02
N CYS A 13 6.58 -7.38 -10.34
CA CYS A 13 6.21 -6.48 -11.42
C CYS A 13 5.08 -5.52 -11.01
N ASP A 14 4.15 -5.97 -10.17
CA ASP A 14 3.21 -5.08 -9.49
C ASP A 14 3.85 -4.44 -8.26
N LYS A 15 3.42 -3.23 -7.92
CA LYS A 15 3.78 -2.59 -6.65
C LYS A 15 2.72 -1.63 -6.13
N VAL A 16 2.55 -1.65 -4.81
CA VAL A 16 1.84 -0.62 -4.03
C VAL A 16 2.89 0.20 -3.30
N GLU A 17 2.90 1.51 -3.51
CA GLU A 17 3.77 2.42 -2.77
C GLU A 17 2.93 3.28 -1.83
N ILE A 18 3.43 3.47 -0.61
CA ILE A 18 2.75 4.22 0.45
C ILE A 18 3.61 5.41 0.82
N TYR A 19 3.01 6.59 0.90
CA TYR A 19 3.68 7.85 1.19
C TYR A 19 3.10 8.52 2.44
N ASP A 20 3.97 9.10 3.28
CA ASP A 20 3.65 9.84 4.50
C ASP A 20 3.26 11.29 4.17
N GLY A 21 2.11 11.47 3.51
CA GLY A 21 1.60 12.79 3.14
C GLY A 21 0.60 12.75 1.98
N PRO A 22 0.23 13.92 1.43
CA PRO A 22 -0.85 14.05 0.45
C PRO A 22 -0.50 13.62 -0.98
N ASN A 23 0.77 13.40 -1.34
CA ASN A 23 1.19 13.02 -2.69
C ASN A 23 2.57 12.34 -2.72
N ALA A 24 3.01 11.91 -3.92
CA ALA A 24 4.25 11.16 -4.14
C ALA A 24 5.55 11.93 -3.86
N SER A 25 5.51 13.25 -3.63
CA SER A 25 6.70 14.04 -3.26
C SER A 25 7.05 13.92 -1.78
N TYR A 26 6.17 13.33 -0.96
CA TYR A 26 6.37 13.13 0.48
C TYR A 26 7.20 11.86 0.76
N PRO A 27 7.73 11.68 1.99
CA PRO A 27 8.52 10.50 2.34
C PRO A 27 7.78 9.19 2.07
N LYS A 28 8.47 8.20 1.49
CA LYS A 28 7.89 6.88 1.25
C LYS A 28 7.95 6.03 2.52
N LEU A 29 6.82 5.48 2.94
CA LEU A 29 6.68 4.57 4.06
C LEU A 29 7.00 3.12 3.67
N ALA A 30 6.54 2.68 2.49
CA ALA A 30 6.75 1.32 2.02
C ALA A 30 6.62 1.18 0.49
N ILE A 31 7.23 0.12 -0.03
CA ILE A 31 7.00 -0.45 -1.36
C ILE A 31 6.65 -1.91 -1.15
N LEU A 32 5.51 -2.34 -1.68
CA LEU A 32 4.87 -3.60 -1.37
C LEU A 32 4.52 -4.36 -2.65
N SER A 33 4.78 -5.67 -2.67
CA SER A 33 4.36 -6.58 -3.75
C SER A 33 4.21 -8.01 -3.21
N GLY A 34 3.65 -8.92 -4.02
CA GLY A 34 3.47 -10.31 -3.67
C GLY A 34 2.21 -10.55 -2.84
N ASN A 35 2.23 -11.57 -1.97
CA ASN A 35 1.04 -12.04 -1.24
C ASN A 35 1.22 -12.17 0.28
N ALA A 36 2.36 -11.75 0.83
CA ALA A 36 2.73 -11.95 2.23
C ALA A 36 2.52 -10.69 3.10
N LEU A 37 1.44 -9.93 2.86
CA LEU A 37 1.22 -8.61 3.49
C LEU A 37 -0.12 -8.47 4.23
N VAL A 38 -0.87 -9.56 4.36
CA VAL A 38 -2.11 -9.60 5.16
C VAL A 38 -1.77 -9.26 6.62
N ASN A 39 -2.60 -8.41 7.24
CA ASN A 39 -2.45 -7.88 8.61
C ASN A 39 -1.25 -6.94 8.84
N SER A 40 -0.55 -6.50 7.79
CA SER A 40 0.44 -5.44 7.91
C SER A 40 -0.22 -4.09 8.17
N THR A 41 0.33 -3.31 9.10
CA THR A 41 -0.15 -1.96 9.47
C THR A 41 0.94 -0.92 9.27
N PHE A 42 0.60 0.16 8.57
CA PHE A 42 1.47 1.31 8.33
C PHE A 42 0.93 2.54 9.04
N TYR A 43 1.84 3.33 9.61
CA TYR A 43 1.51 4.55 10.35
C TYR A 43 2.07 5.75 9.61
N SER A 44 1.26 6.80 9.53
CA SER A 44 1.65 8.09 9.00
C SER A 44 1.82 9.05 10.16
N THR A 45 2.80 9.94 10.05
CA THR A 45 3.00 11.05 10.99
C THR A 45 2.17 12.28 10.60
N GLN A 46 1.52 12.23 9.44
CA GLN A 46 0.75 13.31 8.84
C GLN A 46 -0.77 13.08 8.92
N GLN A 47 -1.53 14.07 8.49
CA GLN A 47 -3.00 14.00 8.41
C GLN A 47 -3.51 13.24 7.19
N SER A 48 -2.64 12.92 6.23
CA SER A 48 -2.98 12.24 4.99
C SER A 48 -1.90 11.23 4.60
N MET A 49 -2.35 10.18 3.91
CA MET A 49 -1.49 9.19 3.25
C MET A 49 -1.83 9.17 1.77
N PHE A 50 -0.82 8.95 0.93
CA PHE A 50 -0.98 8.81 -0.50
C PHE A 50 -0.51 7.42 -0.93
N LEU A 51 -1.29 6.77 -1.78
CA LEU A 51 -1.00 5.45 -2.30
C LEU A 51 -0.98 5.48 -3.82
N THR A 52 -0.01 4.78 -4.40
CA THR A 52 0.02 4.46 -5.82
C THR A 52 0.01 2.96 -6.01
N PHE A 53 -0.70 2.49 -7.02
CA PHE A 53 -0.66 1.10 -7.46
C PHE A 53 -0.23 1.07 -8.92
N TYR A 54 0.84 0.35 -9.19
CA TYR A 54 1.36 0.11 -10.54
C TYR A 54 1.25 -1.39 -10.82
N SER A 55 0.71 -1.72 -11.99
CA SER A 55 0.56 -3.09 -12.47
C SER A 55 0.85 -3.15 -13.96
N ASP A 56 1.26 -4.31 -14.45
CA ASP A 56 1.44 -4.57 -15.88
C ASP A 56 0.24 -5.29 -16.49
N TYR A 57 0.39 -5.89 -17.68
CA TYR A 57 -0.71 -6.53 -18.40
C TYR A 57 -0.80 -8.05 -18.15
N THR A 58 0.12 -8.62 -17.38
CA THR A 58 0.25 -10.06 -17.13
C THR A 58 0.07 -10.42 -15.66
N MET A 59 -0.07 -11.73 -15.37
CA MET A 59 -0.08 -12.29 -14.01
C MET A 59 -0.97 -11.54 -12.99
N ASN A 60 -2.14 -11.08 -13.47
CA ASN A 60 -3.10 -10.34 -12.67
C ASN A 60 -3.63 -11.16 -11.49
N ASP A 61 -3.51 -10.61 -10.29
CA ASP A 61 -4.02 -11.19 -9.04
C ASP A 61 -5.22 -10.41 -8.49
N LYS A 62 -5.74 -10.83 -7.32
CA LYS A 62 -6.91 -10.22 -6.67
C LYS A 62 -6.71 -8.76 -6.21
N GLY A 63 -5.47 -8.28 -6.15
CA GLY A 63 -5.14 -6.95 -5.64
C GLY A 63 -5.14 -6.90 -4.11
N PHE A 64 -5.57 -5.77 -3.54
CA PHE A 64 -5.53 -5.54 -2.11
C PHE A 64 -6.82 -4.91 -1.57
N SER A 65 -7.08 -5.15 -0.29
CA SER A 65 -8.12 -4.50 0.49
C SER A 65 -7.53 -4.02 1.80
N ALA A 66 -7.85 -2.79 2.19
CA ALA A 66 -7.33 -2.16 3.39
C ALA A 66 -8.39 -1.27 4.03
N TYR A 67 -8.27 -1.07 5.34
CA TYR A 67 -8.99 -0.01 6.04
C TYR A 67 -8.00 1.00 6.60
N TYR A 68 -8.47 2.24 6.76
CA TYR A 68 -7.70 3.28 7.41
C TYR A 68 -8.45 3.77 8.65
N LYS A 69 -7.68 4.28 9.62
CA LYS A 69 -8.21 4.93 10.81
C LYS A 69 -7.27 6.04 11.24
N GLN A 70 -7.81 7.22 11.50
CA GLN A 70 -7.08 8.26 12.20
C GLN A 70 -6.84 7.80 13.64
N ILE A 71 -5.59 7.89 14.10
CA ILE A 71 -5.25 7.65 15.51
C ILE A 71 -5.02 9.02 16.12
N THR A 72 -5.79 9.31 17.17
CA THR A 72 -5.65 10.50 18.00
C THR A 72 -4.83 10.15 19.23
#